data_AF-A0A6A4W7V7-F1
#
_entry.id   AF-A0A6A4W7V7-F1
#
_cell.length_a   1.000
_cell.length_b   1.000
_cell.length_c   1.000
_cell.angle_alpha   90.00
_cell.angle_beta   90.00
_cell.angle_gamma   90.00
#
_symmetry.space_group_name_H-M   'P 1'
#
loop_
_entity.id
_entity.type
_entity.pdbx_description
1 polymer ?
#
loop_
_entity_poly.entity_id
_entity_poly.type
_entity_poly.pdbx_seq_one_letter_code
_entity_poly.pdbx_strand_id
1 'polypeptide(L)'
;MEAVTALLVLLLLLLAGLWALGPSRPANFPPGPRPWSWLGTLPELLLMARLGQTAAFDRLARRYGPQAFGEPAFTGRPDIFAFIYRAFMKKQGLVFAEGDLWTEHRRFALSHLRQLGFGKRSMERHMADEYRGLSHQLRAAAGRPLPLRGLFDASIINVIWQVIAGRRYALGDGRLAELQATIAELVSVAGVTVPMNVCPPVRHLLPRWSGFQLADNHRRKVADMFAELVREHAGHMARRGACSGSWTAPWAGAGCRSWPDLPRLPLLRAVIEEVLRRHTVLPHALPHCTSFGAAPLGRYTVPRGAFVYSDLRAVHMDETHWEEPAAFRPDRFLDGQGQFRADERHVAFGVGRRRCPAETVARQELLLFTWRSAAPVHRAARRGGPAGGRGRAEEGGFRPHAATGERGARVARGR
;
A
#
# COMPACT_ATOMS: atom_id res chain seq x y z
N MET A 1 -2.50 38.14 -44.93
CA MET A 1 -3.61 37.19 -44.66
C MET A 1 -3.24 35.79 -45.12
N GLU A 2 -2.71 35.63 -46.34
CA GLU A 2 -2.36 34.33 -46.94
C GLU A 2 -1.31 33.50 -46.18
N ALA A 3 -0.29 34.15 -45.61
CA ALA A 3 0.73 33.46 -44.80
C ALA A 3 0.16 32.86 -43.51
N VAL A 4 -0.80 33.55 -42.87
CA VAL A 4 -1.45 33.07 -41.64
C VAL A 4 -2.37 31.88 -41.95
N THR A 5 -3.11 31.94 -43.06
CA THR A 5 -3.93 30.81 -43.52
C THR A 5 -3.08 29.61 -43.92
N ALA A 6 -1.95 29.80 -44.61
CA ALA A 6 -1.05 28.70 -44.98
C ALA A 6 -0.44 28.03 -43.74
N LEU A 7 -0.04 28.83 -42.73
CA LEU A 7 0.46 28.32 -41.45
C LEU A 7 -0.62 27.54 -40.69
N LEU A 8 -1.86 28.02 -40.68
CA LEU A 8 -2.99 27.33 -40.07
C LEU A 8 -3.31 26.01 -40.77
N VAL A 9 -3.27 25.96 -42.10
CA VAL A 9 -3.47 24.72 -42.86
C VAL A 9 -2.34 23.72 -42.58
N LEU A 10 -1.08 24.15 -42.57
CA LEU A 10 0.05 23.31 -42.20
C LEU A 10 -0.07 22.78 -40.77
N LEU A 11 -0.49 23.62 -39.81
CA LEU A 11 -0.73 23.20 -38.43
C LEU A 11 -1.89 22.20 -38.34
N LEU A 12 -2.98 22.38 -39.09
CA LEU A 12 -4.11 21.45 -39.13
C LEU A 12 -3.73 20.13 -39.78
N LEU A 13 -2.94 20.14 -40.86
CA LEU A 13 -2.41 18.93 -41.50
C LEU A 13 -1.41 18.21 -40.59
N LEU A 14 -0.57 18.94 -39.85
CA LEU A 14 0.31 18.39 -38.82
C LEU A 14 -0.53 17.76 -37.71
N LEU A 15 -1.54 18.45 -37.18
CA LEU A 15 -2.43 17.92 -36.14
C LEU A 15 -3.24 16.72 -36.61
N ALA A 16 -3.70 16.69 -37.87
CA ALA A 16 -4.41 15.58 -38.48
C ALA A 16 -3.48 14.38 -38.75
N GLY A 17 -2.27 14.62 -39.25
CA GLY A 17 -1.24 13.60 -39.44
C GLY A 17 -0.79 13.02 -38.09
N LEU A 18 -0.58 13.88 -37.10
CA LEU A 18 -0.38 13.47 -35.72
C LEU A 18 -1.59 12.64 -35.25
N TRP A 19 -2.83 13.09 -35.45
CA TRP A 19 -4.01 12.36 -35.00
C TRP A 19 -4.11 10.96 -35.63
N ALA A 20 -3.81 10.82 -36.92
CA ALA A 20 -3.82 9.57 -37.68
C ALA A 20 -2.70 8.60 -37.27
N LEU A 21 -1.54 9.12 -36.86
CA LEU A 21 -0.40 8.33 -36.36
C LEU A 21 -0.50 7.97 -34.88
N GLY A 22 -1.61 8.32 -34.23
CA GLY A 22 -1.83 8.07 -32.81
C GLY A 22 -1.82 6.57 -32.45
N PRO A 23 -1.33 6.19 -31.26
CA PRO A 23 -1.41 4.83 -30.77
C PRO A 23 -2.84 4.29 -30.82
N SER A 24 -3.02 3.26 -31.63
CA SER A 24 -4.28 2.52 -31.75
C SER A 24 -4.37 1.44 -30.68
N ARG A 25 -5.59 1.15 -30.23
CA ARG A 25 -5.84 0.07 -29.28
C ARG A 25 -5.43 -1.28 -29.91
N PRO A 26 -4.65 -2.13 -29.21
CA PRO A 26 -4.24 -3.42 -29.74
C PRO A 26 -5.44 -4.31 -30.12
N ALA A 27 -5.24 -5.18 -31.11
CA ALA A 27 -6.25 -6.14 -31.52
C ALA A 27 -6.67 -7.04 -30.35
N ASN A 28 -7.97 -7.29 -30.22
CA ASN A 28 -8.58 -8.09 -29.14
C ASN A 28 -8.23 -7.63 -27.70
N PHE A 29 -7.86 -6.36 -27.49
CA PHE A 29 -7.62 -5.80 -26.17
C PHE A 29 -8.94 -5.60 -25.39
N PRO A 30 -8.97 -5.69 -24.04
CA PRO A 30 -10.19 -5.50 -23.25
C PRO A 30 -10.89 -4.14 -23.48
N PRO A 31 -12.24 -4.07 -23.38
CA PRO A 31 -13.04 -2.86 -23.56
C PRO A 31 -12.61 -1.73 -22.61
N GLY A 32 -12.69 -0.50 -23.10
CA GLY A 32 -12.27 0.69 -22.39
C GLY A 32 -12.53 1.96 -23.21
N PRO A 33 -12.31 3.13 -22.60
CA PRO A 33 -12.46 4.41 -23.27
C PRO A 33 -11.56 4.50 -24.49
N ARG A 34 -12.03 5.21 -25.53
CA ARG A 34 -11.23 5.43 -26.73
C ARG A 34 -10.11 6.41 -26.39
N PRO A 35 -8.83 6.02 -26.53
CA PRO A 35 -7.73 6.95 -26.31
C PRO A 35 -7.79 8.06 -27.34
N TRP A 36 -7.49 9.28 -26.91
CA TRP A 36 -7.11 10.36 -27.80
C TRP A 36 -5.70 10.05 -28.30
N SER A 37 -5.38 10.35 -29.56
CA SER A 37 -4.13 9.96 -30.22
C SER A 37 -2.88 10.03 -29.31
N TRP A 38 -2.31 11.22 -29.09
CA TRP A 38 -1.07 11.36 -28.28
C TRP A 38 -1.33 11.54 -26.80
N LEU A 39 -2.52 12.03 -26.44
CA LEU A 39 -2.90 12.29 -25.06
C LEU A 39 -3.39 11.02 -24.35
N GLY A 40 -3.60 9.94 -25.09
CA GLY A 40 -4.16 8.70 -24.56
C GLY A 40 -5.49 8.94 -23.86
N THR A 41 -5.62 8.41 -22.65
CA THR A 41 -6.80 8.58 -21.78
C THR A 41 -6.58 9.70 -20.76
N LEU A 42 -6.06 10.86 -21.20
CA LEU A 42 -5.86 12.02 -20.33
C LEU A 42 -7.15 12.46 -19.62
N PRO A 43 -8.34 12.50 -20.28
CA PRO A 43 -9.58 12.83 -19.59
C PRO A 43 -9.88 11.89 -18.41
N GLU A 44 -9.58 10.60 -18.55
CA GLU A 44 -9.72 9.62 -17.47
C GLU A 44 -8.70 9.82 -16.36
N LEU A 45 -7.47 10.24 -16.69
CA LEU A 45 -6.47 10.58 -15.69
C LEU A 45 -6.88 11.83 -14.89
N LEU A 46 -7.46 12.84 -15.55
CA LEU A 46 -8.04 14.01 -14.90
C LEU A 46 -9.25 13.62 -14.03
N LEU A 47 -10.07 12.69 -14.51
CA LEU A 47 -11.16 12.13 -13.72
C LEU A 47 -10.66 11.43 -12.44
N MET A 48 -9.58 10.63 -12.54
CA MET A 48 -8.93 9.99 -11.40
C MET A 48 -8.37 11.03 -10.41
N ALA A 49 -7.78 12.11 -10.91
CA ALA A 49 -7.29 13.20 -10.07
C ALA A 49 -8.42 13.92 -9.31
N ARG A 50 -9.60 14.05 -9.92
CA ARG A 50 -10.77 14.71 -9.33
C ARG A 50 -11.56 13.83 -8.36
N LEU A 51 -11.90 12.60 -8.77
CA LEU A 51 -12.77 11.69 -8.00
C LEU A 51 -12.00 10.76 -7.06
N GLY A 52 -10.68 10.67 -7.22
CA GLY A 52 -9.87 9.61 -6.65
C GLY A 52 -9.89 8.34 -7.51
N GLN A 53 -8.84 7.53 -7.34
CA GLN A 53 -8.60 6.35 -8.17
C GLN A 53 -9.73 5.31 -8.09
N THR A 54 -10.24 5.04 -6.88
CA THR A 54 -11.30 4.04 -6.66
C THR A 54 -12.61 4.40 -7.36
N ALA A 55 -13.13 5.60 -7.14
CA ALA A 55 -14.39 6.02 -7.76
C ALA A 55 -14.29 6.07 -9.30
N ALA A 56 -13.10 6.44 -9.82
CA ALA A 56 -12.85 6.43 -11.26
C ALA A 56 -12.83 4.99 -11.83
N PHE A 57 -12.18 4.04 -11.16
CA PHE A 57 -12.19 2.63 -11.59
C PHE A 57 -13.59 2.01 -11.46
N ASP A 58 -14.33 2.27 -10.39
CA ASP A 58 -15.73 1.83 -10.24
C ASP A 58 -16.60 2.32 -11.40
N ARG A 59 -16.43 3.58 -11.83
CA ARG A 59 -17.15 4.15 -12.97
C ARG A 59 -16.79 3.45 -14.29
N LEU A 60 -15.52 3.12 -14.49
CA LEU A 60 -15.06 2.41 -15.68
C LEU A 60 -15.56 0.95 -15.66
N ALA A 61 -15.49 0.27 -14.52
CA ALA A 61 -15.97 -1.09 -14.35
C ALA A 61 -17.48 -1.21 -14.61
N ARG A 62 -18.29 -0.27 -14.11
CA ARG A 62 -19.74 -0.23 -14.43
C ARG A 62 -20.03 -0.05 -15.92
N ARG A 63 -19.16 0.62 -16.66
CA ARG A 63 -19.36 0.90 -18.09
C ARG A 63 -18.84 -0.22 -19.00
N TYR A 64 -17.72 -0.84 -18.65
CA TYR A 64 -17.01 -1.80 -19.53
C TYR A 64 -16.99 -3.24 -19.00
N GLY A 65 -17.49 -3.46 -17.78
CA GLY A 65 -17.54 -4.75 -17.11
C GLY A 65 -16.22 -5.12 -16.42
N PRO A 66 -16.27 -5.86 -15.30
CA PRO A 66 -15.07 -6.37 -14.63
C PRO A 66 -14.38 -7.42 -15.51
N GLN A 67 -13.05 -7.48 -15.43
CA GLN A 67 -12.24 -8.53 -16.03
C GLN A 67 -11.64 -9.35 -14.89
N ALA A 68 -11.95 -10.65 -14.82
CA ALA A 68 -11.45 -11.50 -13.75
C ALA A 68 -9.99 -11.90 -14.02
N PHE A 69 -9.16 -11.81 -12.99
CA PHE A 69 -7.72 -12.11 -13.07
C PHE A 69 -7.36 -13.24 -12.10
N GLY A 70 -6.94 -14.37 -12.66
CA GLY A 70 -6.29 -15.47 -11.94
C GLY A 70 -5.09 -16.06 -12.70
N GLU A 71 -4.72 -15.45 -13.82
CA GLU A 71 -3.79 -16.04 -14.78
C GLU A 71 -2.33 -15.90 -14.31
N PRO A 72 -1.54 -17.00 -14.30
CA PRO A 72 -0.13 -16.99 -13.90
C PRO A 72 0.76 -16.05 -14.74
N ALA A 73 0.31 -15.67 -15.93
CA ALA A 73 1.05 -14.83 -16.87
C ALA A 73 1.31 -13.40 -16.37
N PHE A 74 0.48 -12.89 -15.45
CA PHE A 74 0.55 -11.50 -14.96
C PHE A 74 1.37 -11.39 -13.67
N THR A 75 2.62 -11.84 -13.69
CA THR A 75 3.54 -11.76 -12.53
C THR A 75 4.63 -10.71 -12.67
N GLY A 76 4.68 -10.00 -13.79
CA GLY A 76 5.63 -8.92 -14.06
C GLY A 76 5.31 -7.62 -13.32
N ARG A 77 6.20 -6.65 -13.47
CA ARG A 77 6.18 -5.30 -12.89
C ARG A 77 6.49 -4.31 -14.02
N PRO A 78 5.57 -3.39 -14.32
CA PRO A 78 5.78 -2.45 -15.40
C PRO A 78 6.90 -1.45 -15.10
N ASP A 79 7.47 -0.88 -16.16
CA ASP A 79 8.48 0.18 -16.11
C ASP A 79 7.86 1.53 -15.76
N ILE A 80 7.56 1.70 -14.48
CA ILE A 80 7.08 2.96 -13.92
C ILE A 80 8.30 3.77 -13.46
N PHE A 81 8.42 4.99 -13.95
CA PHE A 81 9.58 5.86 -13.67
C PHE A 81 9.86 5.96 -12.17
N ALA A 82 8.84 6.23 -11.36
CA ALA A 82 8.97 6.30 -9.91
C ALA A 82 9.57 5.03 -9.27
N PHE A 83 9.26 3.86 -9.83
CA PHE A 83 9.63 2.56 -9.27
C PHE A 83 11.05 2.13 -9.65
N ILE A 84 11.51 2.52 -10.84
CA ILE A 84 12.88 2.26 -11.29
C ILE A 84 13.84 3.35 -10.82
N TYR A 85 13.39 4.61 -10.75
CA TYR A 85 14.22 5.75 -10.37
C TYR A 85 14.73 5.65 -8.93
N ARG A 86 13.89 5.19 -7.98
CA ARG A 86 14.30 4.91 -6.60
C ARG A 86 15.46 3.89 -6.49
N ALA A 87 15.66 3.07 -7.51
CA ALA A 87 16.66 2.00 -7.56
C ALA A 87 17.63 2.22 -8.74
N PHE A 88 18.07 3.47 -8.93
CA PHE A 88 19.08 3.85 -9.92
C PHE A 88 18.72 3.43 -11.36
N MET A 89 17.45 3.63 -11.73
CA MET A 89 16.90 3.25 -13.04
C MET A 89 16.91 1.73 -13.30
N LYS A 90 16.92 0.90 -12.25
CA LYS A 90 16.91 -0.57 -12.35
C LYS A 90 15.70 -1.18 -11.62
N LYS A 91 15.21 -2.31 -12.13
CA LYS A 91 14.20 -3.14 -11.44
C LYS A 91 14.89 -4.01 -10.37
N GLN A 92 14.97 -3.52 -9.14
CA GLN A 92 15.64 -4.21 -8.03
C GLN A 92 14.73 -4.42 -6.80
N GLY A 93 15.19 -5.29 -5.91
CA GLY A 93 14.54 -5.63 -4.64
C GLY A 93 13.40 -6.64 -4.78
N LEU A 94 12.58 -6.76 -3.74
CA LEU A 94 11.52 -7.78 -3.66
C LEU A 94 10.24 -7.41 -4.41
N VAL A 95 9.95 -6.11 -4.46
CA VAL A 95 8.66 -5.59 -4.93
C VAL A 95 8.66 -5.42 -6.45
N PHE A 96 9.79 -4.95 -7.02
CA PHE A 96 9.85 -4.46 -8.41
C PHE A 96 10.78 -5.26 -9.33
N ALA A 97 11.67 -6.11 -8.79
CA ALA A 97 12.47 -6.99 -9.64
C ALA A 97 11.58 -7.99 -10.41
N GLU A 98 12.13 -8.54 -11.49
CA GLU A 98 11.49 -9.52 -12.36
C GLU A 98 12.42 -10.71 -12.66
N GLY A 99 11.86 -11.76 -13.25
CA GLY A 99 12.60 -12.94 -13.69
C GLY A 99 13.38 -13.64 -12.57
N ASP A 100 14.56 -14.14 -12.93
CA ASP A 100 15.43 -14.90 -12.02
C ASP A 100 15.95 -14.02 -10.89
N LEU A 101 16.27 -12.75 -11.17
CA LEU A 101 16.70 -11.78 -10.16
C LEU A 101 15.67 -11.62 -9.05
N TRP A 102 14.37 -11.58 -9.39
CA TRP A 102 13.32 -11.55 -8.38
C TRP A 102 13.27 -12.84 -7.55
N THR A 103 13.41 -13.99 -8.21
CA THR A 103 13.40 -15.29 -7.54
C THR A 103 14.56 -15.39 -6.54
N GLU A 104 15.75 -14.97 -6.94
CA GLU A 104 16.95 -14.91 -6.10
C GLU A 104 16.78 -13.93 -4.94
N HIS A 105 16.44 -12.67 -5.22
CA HIS A 105 16.21 -11.66 -4.18
C HIS A 105 15.15 -12.12 -3.18
N ARG A 106 14.05 -12.72 -3.65
CA ARG A 106 12.98 -13.22 -2.79
C ARG A 106 13.44 -14.39 -1.93
N ARG A 107 14.12 -15.37 -2.52
CA ARG A 107 14.64 -16.52 -1.75
C ARG A 107 15.66 -16.05 -0.72
N PHE A 108 16.61 -15.20 -1.13
CA PHE A 108 17.64 -14.64 -0.26
C PHE A 108 17.01 -13.86 0.90
N ALA A 109 16.20 -12.84 0.62
CA ALA A 109 15.66 -11.98 1.67
C ALA A 109 14.74 -12.74 2.63
N LEU A 110 13.82 -13.57 2.12
CA LEU A 110 12.89 -14.31 2.99
C LEU A 110 13.59 -15.38 3.82
N SER A 111 14.63 -16.03 3.28
CA SER A 111 15.44 -16.98 4.05
C SER A 111 16.15 -16.26 5.20
N HIS A 112 16.85 -15.16 4.92
CA HIS A 112 17.59 -14.41 5.93
C HIS A 112 16.66 -13.75 6.95
N LEU A 113 15.59 -13.07 6.52
CA LEU A 113 14.60 -12.50 7.43
C LEU A 113 14.07 -13.54 8.42
N ARG A 114 13.74 -14.76 7.94
CA ARG A 114 13.31 -15.86 8.81
C ARG A 114 14.41 -16.29 9.78
N GLN A 115 15.68 -16.30 9.38
CA GLN A 115 16.79 -16.57 10.30
C GLN A 115 16.90 -15.49 11.39
N LEU A 116 16.65 -14.23 11.05
CA LEU A 116 16.66 -13.10 12.00
C LEU A 116 15.45 -13.04 12.93
N GLY A 117 14.46 -13.92 12.74
CA GLY A 117 13.27 -13.98 13.59
C GLY A 117 11.99 -13.45 12.95
N PHE A 118 12.02 -13.03 11.68
CA PHE A 118 10.83 -12.53 10.97
C PHE A 118 9.73 -13.60 10.93
N GLY A 119 8.56 -13.26 11.48
CA GLY A 119 7.42 -14.19 11.62
C GLY A 119 7.62 -15.31 12.66
N LYS A 120 8.64 -15.20 13.52
CA LYS A 120 8.90 -16.13 14.64
C LYS A 120 8.63 -15.45 15.98
N ARG A 121 8.66 -16.23 17.07
CA ARG A 121 8.47 -15.78 18.46
C ARG A 121 9.41 -14.66 18.92
N SER A 122 10.60 -14.53 18.33
CA SER A 122 11.50 -13.41 18.62
C SER A 122 10.93 -12.07 18.16
N MET A 123 10.25 -12.03 17.01
CA MET A 123 9.57 -10.82 16.53
C MET A 123 8.41 -10.42 17.45
N GLU A 124 7.67 -11.39 17.97
CA GLU A 124 6.57 -11.12 18.93
C GLU A 124 7.09 -10.41 20.20
N ARG A 125 8.33 -10.70 20.62
CA ARG A 125 8.99 -9.98 21.71
C ARG A 125 9.26 -8.53 21.34
N HIS A 126 9.86 -8.27 20.17
CA HIS A 126 10.07 -6.90 19.69
C HIS A 126 8.75 -6.11 19.63
N MET A 127 7.69 -6.71 19.09
CA MET A 127 6.35 -6.12 19.07
C MET A 127 5.84 -5.78 20.47
N ALA A 128 5.99 -6.70 21.43
CA ALA A 128 5.54 -6.47 22.80
C ALA A 128 6.36 -5.40 23.51
N ASP A 129 7.67 -5.34 23.28
CA ASP A 129 8.56 -4.34 23.86
C ASP A 129 8.23 -2.94 23.32
N GLU A 130 7.99 -2.80 22.01
CA GLU A 130 7.51 -1.54 21.43
C GLU A 130 6.14 -1.15 21.97
N TYR A 131 5.24 -2.12 22.12
CA TYR A 131 3.94 -1.85 22.71
C TYR A 131 4.05 -1.35 24.16
N ARG A 132 5.02 -1.81 24.96
CA ARG A 132 5.18 -1.29 26.34
C ARG A 132 5.45 0.22 26.31
N GLY A 133 6.33 0.68 25.42
CA GLY A 133 6.60 2.11 25.24
C GLY A 133 5.34 2.89 24.83
N LEU A 134 4.60 2.37 23.85
CA LEU A 134 3.34 2.97 23.41
C LEU A 134 2.28 3.01 24.54
N SER A 135 2.19 1.95 25.33
CA SER A 135 1.23 1.84 26.43
C SER A 135 1.46 2.89 27.51
N HIS A 136 2.71 3.31 27.72
CA HIS A 136 3.03 4.41 28.62
C HIS A 136 2.46 5.72 28.10
N GLN A 137 2.59 6.00 26.80
CA GLN A 137 2.00 7.20 26.18
C GLN A 137 0.47 7.18 26.23
N LEU A 138 -0.15 6.04 25.94
CA LEU A 138 -1.60 5.84 26.04
C LEU A 138 -2.11 6.10 27.47
N ARG A 139 -1.40 5.59 28.49
CA ARG A 139 -1.76 5.81 29.90
C ARG A 139 -1.54 7.24 30.34
N ALA A 140 -0.43 7.86 29.94
CA ALA A 140 -0.16 9.27 30.20
C ALA A 140 -1.19 10.21 29.54
N ALA A 141 -1.89 9.73 28.51
CA ALA A 141 -2.97 10.43 27.86
C ALA A 141 -4.37 10.02 28.34
N ALA A 142 -4.48 9.27 29.44
CA ALA A 142 -5.78 8.90 29.99
C ALA A 142 -6.61 10.16 30.33
N GLY A 143 -7.87 10.18 29.89
CA GLY A 143 -8.79 11.30 30.13
C GLY A 143 -8.66 12.49 29.18
N ARG A 144 -7.69 12.50 28.25
CA ARG A 144 -7.57 13.54 27.21
C ARG A 144 -7.77 12.96 25.80
N PRO A 145 -8.32 13.74 24.84
CA PRO A 145 -8.33 13.34 23.44
C PRO A 145 -6.90 13.09 22.94
N LEU A 146 -6.70 11.98 22.23
CA LEU A 146 -5.43 11.61 21.63
C LEU A 146 -5.60 11.42 20.12
N PRO A 147 -4.77 12.07 19.28
CA PRO A 147 -4.78 11.79 17.84
C PRO A 147 -4.26 10.38 17.59
N LEU A 148 -5.07 9.54 16.92
CA LEU A 148 -4.68 8.16 16.57
C LEU A 148 -3.78 8.11 15.31
N ARG A 149 -3.86 9.14 14.47
CA ARG A 149 -3.05 9.21 13.24
C ARG A 149 -1.57 9.33 13.62
N GLY A 150 -0.75 8.40 13.14
CA GLY A 150 0.69 8.39 13.40
C GLY A 150 1.10 7.83 14.77
N LEU A 151 0.13 7.49 15.64
CA LEU A 151 0.39 7.06 17.01
C LEU A 151 1.18 5.75 17.07
N PHE A 152 0.85 4.83 16.18
CA PHE A 152 1.44 3.48 16.14
C PHE A 152 2.69 3.41 15.26
N ASP A 153 2.90 4.39 14.38
CA ASP A 153 3.91 4.36 13.32
C ASP A 153 5.32 4.16 13.88
N ALA A 154 5.66 4.86 14.97
CA ALA A 154 6.99 4.80 15.59
C ALA A 154 7.28 3.37 16.08
N SER A 155 6.32 2.78 16.79
CA SER A 155 6.41 1.42 17.29
C SER A 155 6.50 0.41 16.14
N ILE A 156 5.61 0.48 15.16
CA ILE A 156 5.58 -0.46 14.02
C ILE A 156 6.90 -0.39 13.22
N ILE A 157 7.38 0.82 12.92
CA ILE A 157 8.63 1.02 12.20
C ILE A 157 9.80 0.46 13.01
N ASN A 158 9.86 0.70 14.32
CA ASN A 158 10.91 0.16 15.18
C ASN A 158 10.93 -1.37 15.22
N VAL A 159 9.78 -2.06 15.17
CA VAL A 159 9.74 -3.53 15.15
C VAL A 159 10.48 -4.05 13.92
N ILE A 160 10.21 -3.48 12.74
CA ILE A 160 10.87 -3.88 11.49
C ILE A 160 12.34 -3.40 11.48
N TRP A 161 12.59 -2.19 11.96
CA TRP A 161 13.93 -1.59 11.97
C TRP A 161 14.90 -2.39 12.83
N GLN A 162 14.47 -2.94 13.97
CA GLN A 162 15.31 -3.82 14.79
C GLN A 162 15.75 -5.08 14.05
N VAL A 163 14.90 -5.62 13.17
CA VAL A 163 15.25 -6.80 12.36
C VAL A 163 16.25 -6.44 11.25
N ILE A 164 16.09 -5.27 10.62
CA ILE A 164 16.89 -4.88 9.45
C ILE A 164 18.21 -4.22 9.86
N ALA A 165 18.15 -3.27 10.80
CA ALA A 165 19.28 -2.45 11.23
C ALA A 165 19.97 -2.97 12.50
N GLY A 166 19.39 -3.98 13.15
CA GLY A 166 19.95 -4.55 14.39
C GLY A 166 19.89 -3.62 15.61
N ARG A 167 19.22 -2.46 15.50
CA ARG A 167 19.13 -1.44 16.54
C ARG A 167 17.71 -0.89 16.67
N ARG A 168 17.41 -0.35 17.85
CA ARG A 168 16.14 0.27 18.21
C ARG A 168 16.35 1.75 18.48
N TYR A 169 15.44 2.61 18.02
CA TYR A 169 15.39 4.01 18.43
C TYR A 169 14.42 4.22 19.59
N ALA A 170 14.73 5.17 20.48
CA ALA A 170 13.80 5.54 21.54
C ALA A 170 12.55 6.23 20.95
N LEU A 171 11.40 6.06 21.60
CA LEU A 171 10.20 6.80 21.21
C LEU A 171 10.42 8.29 21.50
N GLY A 172 10.36 9.12 20.46
CA GLY A 172 10.68 10.55 20.52
C GLY A 172 12.09 10.91 20.03
N ASP A 173 12.91 9.94 19.63
CA ASP A 173 14.19 10.20 18.97
C ASP A 173 13.99 10.90 17.61
N GLY A 174 14.77 11.95 17.35
CA GLY A 174 14.74 12.68 16.08
C GLY A 174 15.06 11.81 14.87
N ARG A 175 15.91 10.79 15.00
CA ARG A 175 16.22 9.83 13.92
C ARG A 175 15.03 8.94 13.57
N LEU A 176 14.25 8.53 14.57
CA LEU A 176 13.03 7.78 14.33
C LEU A 176 11.98 8.66 13.65
N ALA A 177 11.82 9.91 14.11
CA ALA A 177 10.94 10.88 13.47
C ALA A 177 11.34 11.14 12.01
N GLU A 178 12.64 11.23 11.73
CA GLU A 178 13.16 11.36 10.37
C GLU A 178 12.87 10.14 9.50
N LEU A 179 13.06 8.93 10.04
CA LEU A 179 12.72 7.68 9.36
C LEU A 179 11.22 7.60 9.07
N GLN A 180 10.38 7.94 10.04
CA GLN A 180 8.92 8.01 9.89
C GLN A 180 8.51 9.00 8.80
N ALA A 181 9.05 10.22 8.83
CA ALA A 181 8.77 11.25 7.83
C ALA A 181 9.19 10.79 6.43
N THR A 182 10.35 10.14 6.32
CA THR A 182 10.83 9.57 5.05
C THR A 182 9.89 8.48 4.56
N ILE A 183 9.47 7.53 5.41
CA ILE A 183 8.52 6.47 5.01
C ILE A 183 7.16 7.06 4.60
N ALA A 184 6.64 8.04 5.32
CA ALA A 184 5.37 8.69 5.01
C ALA A 184 5.42 9.43 3.65
N GLU A 185 6.57 9.99 3.29
CA GLU A 185 6.79 10.69 2.02
C GLU A 185 6.73 9.76 0.80
N LEU A 186 6.96 8.44 0.97
CA LEU A 186 6.92 7.46 -0.12
C LEU A 186 5.59 7.48 -0.90
N VAL A 187 4.47 7.64 -0.19
CA VAL A 187 3.13 7.73 -0.79
C VAL A 187 2.98 9.01 -1.62
N SER A 188 3.51 10.12 -1.10
CA SER A 188 3.48 11.42 -1.78
C SER A 188 4.32 11.39 -3.06
N VAL A 189 5.51 10.79 -3.01
CA VAL A 189 6.39 10.63 -4.19
C VAL A 189 5.72 9.79 -5.27
N ALA A 190 5.06 8.69 -4.91
CA ALA A 190 4.33 7.87 -5.87
C ALA A 190 3.19 8.64 -6.56
N GLY A 191 2.51 9.55 -5.85
CA GLY A 191 1.46 10.40 -6.40
C GLY A 191 1.96 11.51 -7.33
N VAL A 192 3.01 12.24 -6.94
CA VAL A 192 3.49 13.40 -7.73
C VAL A 192 4.30 13.02 -8.97
N THR A 193 4.76 11.78 -9.06
CA THR A 193 5.57 11.28 -10.19
C THR A 193 4.76 10.88 -11.42
N VAL A 194 3.42 10.98 -11.36
CA VAL A 194 2.51 10.65 -12.46
C VAL A 194 2.86 11.36 -13.79
N PRO A 195 3.17 12.67 -13.83
CA PRO A 195 3.57 13.33 -15.07
C PRO A 195 4.81 12.69 -15.71
N MET A 196 5.76 12.22 -14.90
CA MET A 196 6.98 11.56 -15.40
C MET A 196 6.73 10.12 -15.86
N ASN A 197 5.66 9.48 -15.38
CA ASN A 197 5.24 8.17 -15.89
C ASN A 197 4.60 8.30 -17.29
N VAL A 198 3.93 9.43 -17.57
CA VAL A 198 3.30 9.69 -18.88
C VAL A 198 4.30 10.30 -19.87
N CYS A 199 5.08 11.29 -19.44
CA CYS A 199 6.06 11.99 -20.27
C CYS A 199 7.37 12.18 -19.50
N PRO A 200 8.29 11.20 -19.51
CA PRO A 200 9.55 11.27 -18.78
C PRO A 200 10.41 12.53 -19.05
N PRO A 201 10.51 13.08 -20.27
CA PRO A 201 11.31 14.27 -20.56
C PRO A 201 10.89 15.53 -19.77
N VAL A 202 9.66 15.61 -19.28
CA VAL A 202 9.17 16.78 -18.51
C VAL A 202 10.02 17.08 -17.27
N ARG A 203 10.72 16.06 -16.74
CA ARG A 203 11.65 16.21 -15.61
C ARG A 203 12.81 17.17 -15.89
N HIS A 204 13.22 17.31 -17.15
CA HIS A 204 14.33 18.18 -17.55
C HIS A 204 13.87 19.61 -17.79
N LEU A 205 12.63 19.79 -18.24
CA LEU A 205 12.06 21.11 -18.56
C LEU A 205 11.46 21.79 -17.32
N LEU A 206 10.75 21.03 -16.48
CA LEU A 206 10.00 21.55 -15.34
C LEU A 206 10.16 20.64 -14.09
N PRO A 207 11.38 20.50 -13.53
CA PRO A 207 11.70 19.53 -12.48
C PRO A 207 10.91 19.72 -11.18
N ARG A 208 10.52 20.96 -10.86
CA ARG A 208 9.70 21.29 -9.69
C ARG A 208 8.24 20.89 -9.88
N TRP A 209 7.68 21.24 -11.04
CA TRP A 209 6.28 20.97 -11.35
C TRP A 209 6.02 19.48 -11.63
N SER A 210 7.00 18.79 -12.22
CA SER A 210 6.88 17.35 -12.53
C SER A 210 6.98 16.44 -11.30
N GLY A 211 7.23 16.98 -10.10
CA GLY A 211 7.52 16.20 -8.90
C GLY A 211 8.90 15.54 -8.88
N PHE A 212 9.77 15.82 -9.87
CA PHE A 212 11.11 15.20 -9.96
C PHE A 212 12.00 15.62 -8.80
N GLN A 213 12.00 16.90 -8.43
CA GLN A 213 12.82 17.39 -7.32
C GLN A 213 12.46 16.70 -6.00
N LEU A 214 11.17 16.49 -5.73
CA LEU A 214 10.72 15.74 -4.56
C LEU A 214 11.20 14.28 -4.62
N ALA A 215 11.04 13.64 -5.77
CA ALA A 215 11.48 12.25 -5.97
C ALA A 215 12.99 12.07 -5.84
N ASP A 216 13.81 12.98 -6.37
CA ASP A 216 15.28 12.91 -6.27
C ASP A 216 15.76 13.17 -4.84
N ASN A 217 15.21 14.18 -4.16
CA ASN A 217 15.52 14.46 -2.76
C ASN A 217 15.21 13.24 -1.87
N HIS A 218 14.01 12.68 -2.03
CA HIS A 218 13.59 11.49 -1.31
C HIS A 218 14.52 10.28 -1.60
N ARG A 219 14.84 10.05 -2.88
CA ARG A 219 15.77 8.97 -3.29
C ARG A 219 17.14 9.13 -2.65
N ARG A 220 17.71 10.35 -2.66
CA ARG A 220 19.02 10.64 -2.04
C ARG A 220 18.99 10.36 -0.55
N LYS A 221 18.00 10.91 0.15
CA LYS A 221 17.83 10.72 1.60
C LYS A 221 17.77 9.24 1.99
N VAL A 222 16.97 8.45 1.26
CA VAL A 222 16.88 7.00 1.49
C VAL A 222 18.21 6.31 1.18
N ALA A 223 18.86 6.65 0.06
CA ALA A 223 20.14 6.06 -0.31
C ALA A 223 21.23 6.34 0.73
N ASP A 224 21.32 7.57 1.23
CA ASP A 224 22.31 7.97 2.23
C ASP A 224 22.09 7.24 3.56
N MET A 225 20.83 7.17 4.02
CA MET A 225 20.45 6.45 5.23
C MET A 225 20.83 4.96 5.18
N PHE A 226 20.54 4.28 4.06
CA PHE A 226 20.92 2.87 3.91
C PHE A 226 22.43 2.69 3.68
N ALA A 227 23.09 3.63 3.00
CA ALA A 227 24.54 3.57 2.79
C ALA A 227 25.32 3.76 4.10
N GLU A 228 24.86 4.63 5.00
CA GLU A 228 25.38 4.73 6.36
C GLU A 228 25.23 3.40 7.11
N LEU A 229 24.02 2.83 7.10
CA LEU A 229 23.73 1.57 7.77
C LEU A 229 24.62 0.42 7.25
N VAL A 230 24.77 0.31 5.93
CA VAL A 230 25.61 -0.73 5.30
C VAL A 230 27.09 -0.53 5.68
N ARG A 231 27.59 0.71 5.69
CA ARG A 231 28.98 1.02 6.10
C ARG A 231 29.22 0.66 7.56
N GLU A 232 28.29 0.99 8.46
CA GLU A 232 28.36 0.60 9.87
C GLU A 232 28.46 -0.94 10.01
N HIS A 233 27.57 -1.68 9.34
CA HIS A 233 27.55 -3.14 9.37
C HIS A 233 28.85 -3.75 8.80
N ALA A 234 29.34 -3.24 7.67
CA ALA A 234 30.59 -3.68 7.07
C ALA A 234 31.78 -3.44 8.02
N GLY A 235 31.84 -2.29 8.68
CA GLY A 235 32.88 -1.97 9.67
C GLY A 235 32.81 -2.87 10.91
N HIS A 236 31.62 -3.29 11.33
CA HIS A 236 31.47 -4.29 12.40
C HIS A 236 31.94 -5.68 11.97
N MET A 237 31.64 -6.09 10.74
CA MET A 237 32.10 -7.37 10.19
C MET A 237 33.62 -7.41 10.03
N ALA A 238 34.24 -6.33 9.55
CA ALA A 238 35.69 -6.24 9.40
C ALA A 238 36.42 -6.35 10.76
N ARG A 239 35.87 -5.73 11.82
CA ARG A 239 36.44 -5.76 13.17
C ARG A 239 36.30 -7.10 13.89
N ARG A 240 35.30 -7.91 13.56
CA ARG A 240 35.02 -9.20 14.22
C ARG A 240 35.71 -10.39 13.54
N GLY A 241 36.45 -10.16 12.45
CA GLY A 241 36.82 -11.20 11.49
C GLY A 241 35.58 -11.68 10.74
N ALA A 242 35.74 -12.08 9.47
CA ALA A 242 34.61 -12.58 8.68
C ALA A 242 34.05 -13.85 9.35
N CYS A 243 33.04 -13.71 10.21
CA CYS A 243 32.34 -14.84 10.79
C CYS A 243 31.61 -15.59 9.67
N SER A 244 32.18 -16.71 9.25
CA SER A 244 31.51 -17.78 8.51
C SER A 244 30.47 -18.54 9.36
N GLY A 245 30.27 -18.15 10.62
CA GLY A 245 29.24 -18.68 11.51
C GLY A 245 27.90 -17.99 11.29
N SER A 246 26.81 -18.77 11.28
CA SER A 246 25.44 -18.26 11.21
C SER A 246 25.24 -17.11 12.19
N TRP A 247 24.95 -15.90 11.69
CA TRP A 247 24.61 -14.76 12.55
C TRP A 247 23.30 -15.09 13.28
N THR A 248 23.41 -15.52 14.53
CA THR A 248 22.26 -15.61 15.44
C THR A 248 22.14 -14.26 16.10
N ALA A 249 21.03 -13.57 15.82
CA ALA A 249 20.75 -12.32 16.51
C ALA A 249 20.78 -12.59 18.03
N PRO A 250 21.32 -11.70 18.88
CA PRO A 250 21.46 -11.95 20.32
C PRO A 250 20.15 -12.37 21.01
N TRP A 251 19.01 -11.96 20.45
CA TRP A 251 17.67 -12.31 20.91
C TRP A 251 17.17 -13.68 20.42
N ALA A 252 17.84 -14.35 19.49
CA ALA A 252 17.39 -15.62 18.89
C ALA A 252 17.45 -16.82 19.84
N GLY A 253 18.26 -16.77 20.92
CA GLY A 253 18.51 -17.91 21.81
C GLY A 253 17.83 -17.89 23.19
N ALA A 254 17.16 -16.80 23.59
CA ALA A 254 16.57 -16.74 24.92
C ALA A 254 15.26 -17.57 25.00
N GLY A 255 15.29 -18.65 25.80
CA GLY A 255 14.12 -19.48 26.12
C GLY A 255 12.94 -18.61 26.57
N CYS A 256 11.88 -18.60 25.78
CA CYS A 256 10.78 -17.66 25.93
C CYS A 256 9.56 -18.38 26.51
N ARG A 257 9.04 -17.88 27.63
CA ARG A 257 7.68 -18.23 28.09
C ARG A 257 6.71 -17.88 26.96
N SER A 258 5.83 -18.81 26.62
CA SER A 258 4.82 -18.61 25.58
C SER A 258 3.96 -17.39 25.90
N TRP A 259 3.65 -16.58 24.88
CA TRP A 259 2.49 -15.71 24.97
C TRP A 259 1.27 -16.60 25.16
N PRO A 260 0.35 -16.29 26.09
CA PRO A 260 -0.90 -17.03 26.20
C PRO A 260 -1.57 -17.01 24.82
N ASP A 261 -1.95 -18.20 24.36
CA ASP A 261 -2.41 -18.50 23.01
C ASP A 261 -3.24 -17.36 22.36
N LEU A 262 -2.58 -16.45 21.62
CA LEU A 262 -3.22 -15.58 20.62
C LEU A 262 -4.18 -16.36 19.66
N PRO A 263 -3.97 -17.67 19.39
CA PRO A 263 -4.96 -18.52 18.73
C PRO A 263 -6.38 -18.52 19.34
N ARG A 264 -6.59 -18.06 20.59
CA ARG A 264 -7.88 -18.12 21.28
C ARG A 264 -8.73 -16.85 21.21
N LEU A 265 -8.43 -15.92 20.30
CA LEU A 265 -9.30 -14.75 20.07
C LEU A 265 -9.96 -14.77 18.68
N PRO A 266 -10.83 -15.77 18.37
CA PRO A 266 -11.54 -15.84 17.09
C PRO A 266 -12.19 -14.52 16.68
N LEU A 267 -12.93 -13.90 17.60
CA LEU A 267 -13.64 -12.65 17.34
C LEU A 267 -12.68 -11.50 16.99
N LEU A 268 -11.56 -11.37 17.71
CA LEU A 268 -10.61 -10.29 17.42
C LEU A 268 -9.97 -10.48 16.05
N ARG A 269 -9.65 -11.73 15.69
CA ARG A 269 -9.10 -12.05 14.38
C ARG A 269 -10.12 -11.74 13.28
N ALA A 270 -11.37 -12.13 13.49
CA ALA A 270 -12.48 -11.82 12.61
C ALA A 270 -12.69 -10.29 12.43
N VAL A 271 -12.60 -9.52 13.52
CA VAL A 271 -12.62 -8.05 13.48
C VAL A 271 -11.49 -7.49 12.62
N ILE A 272 -10.26 -8.01 12.77
CA ILE A 272 -9.10 -7.55 12.00
C ILE A 272 -9.25 -7.87 10.51
N GLU A 273 -9.68 -9.09 10.16
CA GLU A 273 -9.91 -9.43 8.75
C GLU A 273 -11.03 -8.58 8.16
N GLU A 274 -12.10 -8.30 8.90
CA GLU A 274 -13.18 -7.41 8.45
C GLU A 274 -12.71 -5.96 8.27
N VAL A 275 -11.82 -5.46 9.14
CA VAL A 275 -11.16 -4.16 8.95
C VAL A 275 -10.35 -4.16 7.65
N LEU A 276 -9.52 -5.19 7.42
CA LEU A 276 -8.68 -5.30 6.22
C LEU A 276 -9.50 -5.47 4.92
N ARG A 277 -10.65 -6.14 5.00
CA ARG A 277 -11.59 -6.30 3.86
C ARG A 277 -12.14 -4.93 3.46
N ARG A 278 -12.70 -4.19 4.43
CA ARG A 278 -13.35 -2.89 4.16
C ARG A 278 -12.37 -1.77 3.83
N HIS A 279 -11.23 -1.77 4.51
CA HIS A 279 -10.19 -0.74 4.39
C HIS A 279 -8.91 -1.37 3.86
N THR A 280 -9.01 -1.98 2.69
CA THR A 280 -7.85 -2.56 2.00
C THR A 280 -6.79 -1.49 1.78
N VAL A 281 -5.60 -1.72 2.31
CA VAL A 281 -4.50 -0.73 2.32
C VAL A 281 -4.12 -0.30 0.91
N LEU A 282 -4.08 -1.25 -0.02
CA LEU A 282 -3.82 -1.01 -1.44
C LEU A 282 -5.00 -1.52 -2.27
N PRO A 283 -6.09 -0.75 -2.43
CA PRO A 283 -7.33 -1.24 -3.04
C PRO A 283 -7.14 -1.70 -4.50
N HIS A 284 -6.15 -1.15 -5.23
CA HIS A 284 -5.86 -1.49 -6.63
C HIS A 284 -4.56 -2.30 -6.81
N ALA A 285 -4.04 -2.85 -5.70
CA ALA A 285 -2.74 -3.51 -5.62
C ALA A 285 -1.59 -2.65 -6.22
N LEU A 286 -0.41 -3.25 -6.35
CA LEU A 286 0.64 -2.69 -7.21
C LEU A 286 0.39 -3.16 -8.65
N PRO A 287 0.69 -2.36 -9.68
CA PRO A 287 0.46 -2.76 -11.05
C PRO A 287 1.35 -3.94 -11.44
N HIS A 288 0.76 -4.85 -12.21
CA HIS A 288 1.39 -6.00 -12.83
C HIS A 288 1.52 -5.79 -14.35
N CYS A 289 2.31 -6.63 -15.00
CA CYS A 289 2.32 -6.76 -16.46
C CYS A 289 2.65 -8.21 -16.83
N THR A 290 2.58 -8.53 -18.12
CA THR A 290 3.05 -9.83 -18.63
C THR A 290 4.58 -9.83 -18.75
N SER A 291 5.23 -10.93 -18.38
CA SER A 291 6.70 -11.01 -18.31
C SER A 291 7.37 -11.40 -19.64
N PHE A 292 6.72 -12.22 -20.47
CA PHE A 292 7.37 -12.89 -21.61
C PHE A 292 6.70 -12.65 -22.98
N GLY A 293 5.50 -12.04 -23.03
CA GLY A 293 4.78 -11.87 -24.29
C GLY A 293 3.34 -11.40 -24.09
N ALA A 294 2.57 -11.43 -25.17
CA ALA A 294 1.13 -11.28 -25.06
C ALA A 294 0.55 -12.47 -24.28
N ALA A 295 -0.42 -12.22 -23.40
CA ALA A 295 -1.07 -13.25 -22.60
C ALA A 295 -2.59 -13.16 -22.72
N PRO A 296 -3.30 -14.31 -22.67
CA PRO A 296 -4.75 -14.30 -22.63
C PRO A 296 -5.26 -13.70 -21.31
N LEU A 297 -6.40 -13.02 -21.40
CA LEU A 297 -7.21 -12.57 -20.28
C LEU A 297 -8.67 -12.92 -20.59
N GLY A 298 -9.11 -14.10 -20.16
CA GLY A 298 -10.38 -14.67 -20.61
C GLY A 298 -10.40 -14.76 -22.14
N ARG A 299 -11.33 -14.05 -22.78
CA ARG A 299 -11.43 -13.97 -24.25
C ARG A 299 -10.53 -12.93 -24.91
N TYR A 300 -9.89 -12.06 -24.13
CA TYR A 300 -9.06 -10.96 -24.63
C TYR A 300 -7.59 -11.33 -24.66
N THR A 301 -6.81 -10.52 -25.37
CA THR A 301 -5.35 -10.64 -25.42
C THR A 301 -4.72 -9.35 -24.87
N VAL A 302 -3.84 -9.51 -23.88
CA VAL A 302 -3.10 -8.41 -23.25
C VAL A 302 -1.66 -8.45 -23.77
N PRO A 303 -1.19 -7.42 -24.50
CA PRO A 303 0.16 -7.41 -25.05
C PRO A 303 1.24 -7.25 -23.98
N ARG A 304 2.49 -7.55 -24.36
CA ARG A 304 3.66 -7.39 -23.50
C ARG A 304 3.76 -5.95 -22.97
N GLY A 305 4.03 -5.83 -21.67
CA GLY A 305 4.25 -4.54 -21.02
C GLY A 305 2.98 -3.74 -20.71
N ALA A 306 1.79 -4.21 -21.11
CA ALA A 306 0.54 -3.59 -20.70
C ALA A 306 0.36 -3.67 -19.17
N PHE A 307 -0.06 -2.56 -18.58
CA PHE A 307 -0.24 -2.45 -17.14
C PHE A 307 -1.57 -3.09 -16.76
N VAL A 308 -1.54 -3.92 -15.73
CA VAL A 308 -2.70 -4.61 -15.18
C VAL A 308 -2.82 -4.23 -13.71
N TYR A 309 -3.93 -3.55 -13.36
CA TYR A 309 -4.28 -3.23 -11.99
C TYR A 309 -5.30 -4.25 -11.49
N SER A 310 -5.07 -4.79 -10.29
CA SER A 310 -6.00 -5.73 -9.65
C SER A 310 -6.81 -5.00 -8.60
N ASP A 311 -8.11 -4.87 -8.83
CA ASP A 311 -9.00 -4.21 -7.88
C ASP A 311 -9.39 -5.17 -6.75
N LEU A 312 -8.58 -5.18 -5.70
CA LEU A 312 -8.80 -5.96 -4.49
C LEU A 312 -10.04 -5.46 -3.74
N ARG A 313 -10.34 -4.15 -3.83
CA ARG A 313 -11.53 -3.59 -3.22
C ARG A 313 -12.80 -4.12 -3.88
N ALA A 314 -12.83 -4.23 -5.21
CA ALA A 314 -13.96 -4.81 -5.92
C ALA A 314 -14.22 -6.26 -5.47
N VAL A 315 -13.18 -7.06 -5.28
CA VAL A 315 -13.31 -8.42 -4.72
C VAL A 315 -13.87 -8.41 -3.30
N HIS A 316 -13.41 -7.48 -2.46
CA HIS A 316 -13.87 -7.34 -1.09
C HIS A 316 -15.26 -6.73 -0.95
N MET A 317 -15.76 -6.05 -1.98
CA MET A 317 -17.08 -5.43 -2.00
C MET A 317 -18.08 -6.13 -2.93
N ASP A 318 -17.71 -7.30 -3.45
CA ASP A 318 -18.54 -8.11 -4.34
C ASP A 318 -19.79 -8.62 -3.61
N GLU A 319 -20.95 -8.06 -3.94
CA GLU A 319 -22.25 -8.41 -3.37
C GLU A 319 -22.67 -9.86 -3.66
N THR A 320 -22.07 -10.52 -4.66
CA THR A 320 -22.37 -11.93 -4.97
C THR A 320 -21.73 -12.90 -3.99
N HIS A 321 -20.73 -12.45 -3.22
CA HIS A 321 -20.04 -13.26 -2.22
C HIS A 321 -20.20 -12.70 -0.80
N TRP A 322 -20.10 -11.38 -0.65
CA TRP A 322 -20.20 -10.69 0.62
C TRP A 322 -21.61 -10.11 0.79
N GLU A 323 -22.46 -10.74 1.60
CA GLU A 323 -23.79 -10.21 1.97
C GLU A 323 -23.65 -8.82 2.63
N GLU A 324 -24.31 -7.75 2.19
CA GLU A 324 -24.12 -6.39 2.78
C GLU A 324 -22.64 -5.96 2.91
N PRO A 325 -21.87 -5.88 1.80
CA PRO A 325 -20.43 -5.68 1.85
C PRO A 325 -20.03 -4.35 2.52
N ALA A 326 -20.92 -3.36 2.47
CA ALA A 326 -20.77 -2.06 3.09
C ALA A 326 -21.09 -2.03 4.60
N ALA A 327 -21.60 -3.11 5.20
CA ALA A 327 -21.77 -3.25 6.66
C ALA A 327 -20.53 -3.87 7.33
N PHE A 328 -20.15 -3.37 8.52
CA PHE A 328 -19.02 -3.93 9.29
C PHE A 328 -19.49 -5.16 10.06
N ARG A 329 -19.15 -6.34 9.55
CA ARG A 329 -19.68 -7.62 10.04
C ARG A 329 -18.56 -8.65 10.26
N PRO A 330 -17.94 -8.69 11.45
CA PRO A 330 -16.89 -9.66 11.77
C PRO A 330 -17.37 -11.12 11.72
N ASP A 331 -18.66 -11.37 11.94
CA ASP A 331 -19.30 -12.69 11.92
C ASP A 331 -19.02 -13.49 10.63
N ARG A 332 -18.73 -12.82 9.51
CA ARG A 332 -18.32 -13.44 8.23
C ARG A 332 -17.12 -14.38 8.36
N PHE A 333 -16.21 -14.03 9.27
CA PHE A 333 -14.98 -14.76 9.54
C PHE A 333 -15.09 -15.68 10.75
N LEU A 334 -16.32 -15.97 11.18
CA LEU A 334 -16.61 -16.94 12.24
C LEU A 334 -17.42 -18.11 11.65
N ASP A 335 -17.15 -19.32 12.15
CA ASP A 335 -17.99 -20.47 11.88
C ASP A 335 -19.14 -20.59 12.89
N GLY A 336 -19.99 -21.61 12.75
CA GLY A 336 -21.12 -21.85 13.66
C GLY A 336 -20.72 -22.15 15.11
N GLN A 337 -19.43 -22.40 15.38
CA GLN A 337 -18.88 -22.61 16.73
C GLN A 337 -18.17 -21.35 17.25
N GLY A 338 -18.28 -20.22 16.54
CA GLY A 338 -17.60 -18.98 16.87
C GLY A 338 -16.07 -19.05 16.71
N GLN A 339 -15.55 -20.03 15.97
CA GLN A 339 -14.13 -20.13 15.66
C GLN A 339 -13.79 -19.36 14.39
N PHE A 340 -12.56 -18.89 14.29
CA PHE A 340 -12.14 -18.11 13.15
C PHE A 340 -12.08 -18.97 11.89
N ARG A 341 -12.74 -18.51 10.83
CA ARG A 341 -12.73 -19.10 9.50
C ARG A 341 -12.20 -18.07 8.50
N ALA A 342 -11.09 -18.40 7.83
CA ALA A 342 -10.58 -17.59 6.74
C ALA A 342 -11.49 -17.69 5.51
N ASP A 343 -11.49 -16.65 4.68
CA ASP A 343 -12.20 -16.61 3.40
C ASP A 343 -11.17 -16.44 2.27
N GLU A 344 -11.25 -17.25 1.23
CA GLU A 344 -10.31 -17.23 0.10
C GLU A 344 -10.44 -15.97 -0.75
N ARG A 345 -11.61 -15.30 -0.75
CA ARG A 345 -11.82 -14.01 -1.41
C ARG A 345 -11.31 -12.83 -0.56
N HIS A 346 -10.82 -13.09 0.66
CA HIS A 346 -10.08 -12.08 1.42
C HIS A 346 -8.62 -12.01 0.92
N VAL A 347 -8.37 -11.03 0.07
CA VAL A 347 -7.13 -10.86 -0.69
C VAL A 347 -6.40 -9.57 -0.32
N ALA A 348 -6.55 -9.07 0.91
CA ALA A 348 -5.95 -7.81 1.36
C ALA A 348 -4.41 -7.74 1.22
N PHE A 349 -3.75 -8.89 1.20
CA PHE A 349 -2.30 -9.02 0.99
C PHE A 349 -1.92 -9.51 -0.42
N GLY A 350 -2.88 -9.50 -1.35
CA GLY A 350 -2.73 -10.02 -2.71
C GLY A 350 -2.73 -11.55 -2.78
N VAL A 351 -2.57 -12.07 -4.00
CA VAL A 351 -2.63 -13.50 -4.30
C VAL A 351 -1.46 -13.96 -5.16
N GLY A 352 -1.32 -15.29 -5.29
CA GLY A 352 -0.33 -15.91 -6.17
C GLY A 352 1.12 -15.64 -5.79
N ARG A 353 2.01 -15.72 -6.78
CA ARG A 353 3.48 -15.65 -6.59
C ARG A 353 3.97 -14.32 -5.98
N ARG A 354 3.20 -13.24 -6.16
CA ARG A 354 3.52 -11.89 -5.69
C ARG A 354 2.78 -11.48 -4.41
N ARG A 355 2.11 -12.44 -3.73
CA ARG A 355 1.50 -12.23 -2.41
C ARG A 355 2.51 -11.61 -1.43
N CYS A 356 2.00 -10.72 -0.58
CA CYS A 356 2.81 -9.94 0.36
C CYS A 356 3.76 -10.85 1.17
N PRO A 357 5.08 -10.61 1.12
CA PRO A 357 6.03 -11.40 1.89
C PRO A 357 5.89 -11.25 3.41
N ALA A 358 5.27 -10.16 3.86
CA ALA A 358 5.15 -9.79 5.27
C ALA A 358 3.75 -10.05 5.87
N GLU A 359 2.86 -10.74 5.14
CA GLU A 359 1.46 -10.98 5.55
C GLU A 359 1.33 -11.56 6.97
N THR A 360 2.07 -12.62 7.28
CA THR A 360 2.02 -13.25 8.61
C THR A 360 2.41 -12.26 9.72
N VAL A 361 3.48 -11.49 9.51
CA VAL A 361 3.98 -10.51 10.47
C VAL A 361 2.97 -9.38 10.66
N ALA A 362 2.44 -8.84 9.56
CA ALA A 362 1.45 -7.76 9.59
C ALA A 362 0.18 -8.17 10.35
N ARG A 363 -0.34 -9.39 10.11
CA ARG A 363 -1.50 -9.90 10.85
C ARG A 363 -1.20 -10.08 12.35
N GLN A 364 -0.03 -10.60 12.69
CA GLN A 364 0.39 -10.75 14.09
C GLN A 364 0.50 -9.40 14.79
N GLU A 365 1.08 -8.41 14.13
CA GLU A 365 1.24 -7.06 14.65
C GLU A 365 -0.11 -6.38 14.88
N LEU A 366 -1.01 -6.43 13.89
CA LEU A 366 -2.39 -5.94 14.03
C LEU A 366 -3.11 -6.59 15.22
N LEU A 367 -2.96 -7.91 15.37
CA LEU A 367 -3.59 -8.67 16.45
C LEU A 367 -3.06 -8.24 17.82
N LEU A 368 -1.73 -8.18 17.98
CA LEU A 368 -1.08 -7.82 19.24
C LEU A 368 -1.39 -6.39 19.67
N PHE A 369 -1.20 -5.43 18.76
CA PHE A 369 -1.39 -4.02 19.08
C PHE A 369 -2.86 -3.74 19.39
N THR A 370 -3.79 -4.26 18.59
CA THR A 370 -5.23 -4.07 18.81
C THR A 370 -5.68 -4.69 20.14
N TRP A 371 -5.31 -5.94 20.41
CA TRP A 371 -5.67 -6.62 21.66
C TRP A 371 -5.20 -5.84 22.89
N ARG A 372 -3.93 -5.43 22.87
CA ARG A 372 -3.30 -4.75 23.99
C ARG A 372 -3.85 -3.36 24.21
N SER A 373 -4.21 -2.64 23.14
CA SER A 373 -4.82 -1.30 23.22
C SER A 373 -6.27 -1.36 23.70
N ALA A 374 -7.02 -2.40 23.35
CA ALA A 374 -8.42 -2.55 23.76
C ALA A 374 -8.58 -2.89 25.25
N ALA A 375 -7.69 -3.70 25.83
CA ALA A 375 -7.85 -4.20 27.20
C ALA A 375 -7.90 -3.11 28.31
N PRO A 376 -7.09 -2.03 28.27
CA PRO A 376 -7.23 -0.90 29.19
C PRO A 376 -8.52 -0.11 28.98
N VAL A 377 -8.91 0.16 27.73
CA VAL A 377 -10.11 0.92 27.38
C VAL A 377 -11.37 0.20 27.88
N HIS A 378 -11.47 -1.11 27.65
CA HIS A 378 -12.59 -1.92 28.13
C HIS A 378 -12.68 -1.93 29.67
N ARG A 379 -11.54 -2.00 30.37
CA ARG A 379 -11.51 -1.93 31.84
C ARG A 379 -11.90 -0.55 32.37
N ALA A 380 -11.51 0.52 31.70
CA ALA A 380 -11.93 1.88 32.04
C ALA A 380 -13.45 2.06 31.82
N ALA A 381 -13.98 1.59 30.69
CA ALA A 381 -15.41 1.63 30.37
C ALA A 381 -16.25 0.84 31.40
N ARG A 382 -15.77 -0.32 31.87
CA ARG A 382 -16.46 -1.12 32.90
C ARG A 382 -16.37 -0.54 34.31
N ARG A 383 -15.31 0.21 34.63
CA ARG A 383 -15.19 0.90 35.94
C ARG A 383 -16.09 2.14 36.03
N GLY A 384 -16.52 2.69 34.89
CA GLY A 384 -17.54 3.74 34.80
C GLY A 384 -18.97 3.20 34.81
N GLY A 385 -19.37 2.44 35.83
CA GLY A 385 -20.79 2.12 36.08
C GLY A 385 -21.66 3.40 36.13
N PRO A 386 -22.99 3.29 35.96
CA PRO A 386 -23.86 4.36 35.45
C PRO A 386 -23.90 5.57 36.39
N ALA A 387 -22.97 6.50 36.21
CA ALA A 387 -23.00 7.79 36.86
C ALA A 387 -23.80 8.74 35.96
N GLY A 388 -24.94 9.17 36.50
CA GLY A 388 -25.85 10.16 35.95
C GLY A 388 -25.12 11.31 35.27
N GLY A 389 -25.25 11.36 33.96
CA GLY A 389 -24.78 12.44 33.12
C GLY A 389 -25.45 12.25 31.78
N ARG A 390 -26.68 12.74 31.65
CA ARG A 390 -27.33 12.95 30.35
C ARG A 390 -26.55 14.04 29.60
N GLY A 391 -25.32 13.74 29.19
CA GLY A 391 -24.75 14.37 28.01
C GLY A 391 -25.45 13.70 26.85
N ARG A 392 -26.31 14.43 26.14
CA ARG A 392 -26.91 13.98 24.89
C ARG A 392 -25.80 13.35 24.06
N ALA A 393 -25.89 12.03 23.82
CA ALA A 393 -25.30 11.47 22.63
C ALA A 393 -26.03 12.16 21.48
N GLU A 394 -25.51 13.29 21.01
CA GLU A 394 -25.79 13.68 19.64
C GLU A 394 -25.38 12.48 18.81
N GLU A 395 -26.34 11.93 18.07
CA GLU A 395 -26.12 10.99 16.98
C GLU A 395 -25.26 11.69 15.92
N GLY A 396 -23.98 11.87 16.24
CA GLY A 396 -22.94 12.19 15.30
C GLY A 396 -22.67 10.93 14.50
N GLY A 397 -23.58 10.62 13.58
CA GLY A 397 -23.36 9.62 12.56
C GLY A 397 -21.97 9.83 11.98
N PHE A 398 -21.20 8.75 11.89
CA PHE A 398 -19.91 8.73 11.20
C PHE A 398 -20.13 9.26 9.79
N ARG A 399 -19.90 10.57 9.61
CA ARG A 399 -19.86 11.21 8.30
C ARG A 399 -18.49 10.86 7.73
N PRO A 400 -18.40 10.06 6.65
CA PRO A 400 -17.13 9.91 5.97
C PRO A 400 -16.67 11.30 5.56
N HIS A 401 -15.39 11.59 5.80
CA HIS A 401 -14.77 12.83 5.39
C HIS A 401 -15.04 13.02 3.88
N ALA A 402 -15.92 13.96 3.55
CA ALA A 402 -16.14 14.37 2.18
C ALA A 402 -14.79 14.86 1.64
N ALA A 403 -14.36 14.24 0.55
CA ALA A 403 -13.32 14.79 -0.29
C ALA A 403 -13.72 16.23 -0.62
N THR A 404 -12.84 17.17 -0.27
CA THR A 404 -12.99 18.58 -0.60
C THR A 404 -13.18 18.76 -2.10
N GLY A 405 -14.31 19.33 -2.50
CA GLY A 405 -14.42 20.05 -3.78
C GLY A 405 -15.55 19.66 -4.73
N GLU A 406 -16.82 19.74 -4.31
CA GLU A 406 -17.94 19.90 -5.25
C GLU A 406 -18.85 21.05 -4.81
N ARG A 407 -18.70 22.21 -5.45
CA ARG A 407 -19.71 23.27 -5.41
C ARG A 407 -20.85 22.85 -6.34
N GLY A 408 -21.98 22.47 -5.75
CA GLY A 408 -23.21 22.18 -6.49
C GLY A 408 -23.79 23.43 -7.13
N ALA A 409 -24.07 23.34 -8.42
CA ALA A 409 -24.97 24.24 -9.13
C ALA A 409 -26.40 24.00 -8.62
N ARG A 410 -27.04 25.05 -8.08
CA ARG A 410 -28.47 25.03 -7.76
C ARG A 410 -29.26 25.09 -9.06
N VAL A 411 -29.98 24.01 -9.38
CA VAL A 411 -31.11 24.07 -10.31
C VAL A 411 -32.31 24.60 -9.52
N ALA A 412 -32.71 25.82 -9.83
CA ALA A 412 -33.94 26.42 -9.34
C ALA A 412 -35.14 25.69 -9.98
N ARG A 413 -36.02 25.14 -9.15
CA ARG A 413 -37.41 24.88 -9.52
C ARG A 413 -38.20 26.14 -9.20
N GLY A 414 -38.91 26.68 -10.19
CA GLY A 414 -39.83 27.79 -10.03
C GLY A 414 -40.86 27.80 -11.15
N ARG A 415 -42.07 27.34 -10.79
CA ARG A 415 -43.39 27.50 -11.42
C ARG A 415 -43.60 26.98 -12.84
#